data_AF-A0A8B4Q9X6-F1
#
_entry.id   AF-A0A8B4Q9X6-F1
#
_cell.length_a   1.000
_cell.length_b   1.000
_cell.length_c   1.000
_cell.angle_alpha   90.00
_cell.angle_beta   90.00
_cell.angle_gamma   90.00
#
_symmetry.space_group_name_H-M   'P 1'
#
loop_
_entity.id
_entity.type
_entity.pdbx_description
1 polymer ?
#
loop_
_entity_poly.entity_id
_entity_poly.type
_entity_poly.pdbx_seq_one_letter_code
_entity_poly.pdbx_strand_id
1 'polypeptide(L)' 'MELLELIRDRAAFLTLPLVIIIMCVFLIYATLKKKSLLPKGFKVMIIIVSVVIISLSATAILLIILFGNNA' A
#
# COMPACT_ATOMS: atom_id res chain seq x y z
N MET A 1 30.15 0.60 -6.39
CA MET A 1 29.42 0.06 -5.22
C MET A 1 28.34 1.02 -4.77
N GLU A 2 28.61 2.32 -4.70
CA GLU A 2 27.65 3.35 -4.23
C GLU A 2 26.33 3.43 -5.03
N LEU A 3 26.38 3.29 -6.36
CA LEU A 3 25.18 3.36 -7.21
C LEU A 3 24.22 2.17 -6.99
N LEU A 4 24.77 1.00 -6.66
CA LEU A 4 24.01 -0.22 -6.44
C LEU A 4 23.37 -0.23 -5.05
N GLU A 5 24.04 0.35 -4.06
CA GLU A 5 23.50 0.59 -2.72
C GLU A 5 22.37 1.64 -2.76
N LEU A 6 22.54 2.73 -3.50
CA LEU A 6 21.51 3.74 -3.69
C LEU A 6 20.23 3.17 -4.34
N ILE A 7 20.39 2.35 -5.39
CA ILE A 7 19.25 1.68 -6.05
C ILE A 7 18.59 0.68 -5.10
N ARG A 8 19.37 -0.05 -4.30
CA ARG A 8 18.86 -1.04 -3.35
C ARG A 8 18.08 -0.39 -2.21
N ASP A 9 18.56 0.72 -1.66
CA ASP A 9 17.87 1.45 -0.60
C ASP A 9 16.57 2.09 -1.11
N ARG A 10 16.57 2.65 -2.33
CA ARG A 10 15.36 3.16 -2.97
C ARG A 10 14.35 2.04 -3.26
N ALA A 11 14.82 0.88 -3.74
CA ALA A 11 13.98 -0.28 -4.00
C ALA A 11 13.38 -0.85 -2.71
N ALA A 12 14.16 -0.94 -1.63
CA ALA A 12 13.68 -1.36 -0.31
C ALA A 12 12.65 -0.36 0.28
N PHE A 13 12.81 0.93 0.01
CA PHE A 13 11.85 1.96 0.43
C PHE A 13 10.55 1.92 -0.37
N LEU A 14 10.58 1.56 -1.66
CA LEU A 14 9.38 1.41 -2.48
C LEU A 14 8.63 0.11 -2.21
N THR A 15 9.31 -0.97 -1.82
CA THR A 15 8.65 -2.27 -1.58
C THR A 15 7.71 -2.23 -0.39
N LEU A 16 8.05 -1.50 0.67
CA LEU A 16 7.20 -1.35 1.86
C LEU A 16 5.77 -0.83 1.55
N PRO A 17 5.58 0.36 0.95
CA PRO A 17 4.25 0.86 0.61
C PRO A 17 3.55 -0.03 -0.43
N LEU A 18 4.30 -0.68 -1.33
CA LEU A 18 3.73 -1.61 -2.31
C LEU A 18 3.13 -2.86 -1.63
N VAL A 19 3.84 -3.44 -0.67
CA VAL A 19 3.35 -4.58 0.13
C VAL A 19 2.08 -4.20 0.90
N ILE A 20 2.05 -3.00 1.50
CA ILE A 20 0.87 -2.49 2.22
C ILE A 20 -0.34 -2.39 1.28
N ILE A 21 -0.16 -1.88 0.06
CA ILE A 21 -1.23 -1.79 -0.94
C ILE A 21 -1.74 -3.20 -1.29
N ILE A 22 -0.84 -4.15 -1.57
CA ILE A 22 -1.21 -5.53 -1.89
C ILE A 22 -2.00 -6.18 -0.75
N MET A 23 -1.56 -5.99 0.50
CA MET A 23 -2.29 -6.52 1.66
C MET A 23 -3.68 -5.90 1.79
N CYS A 24 -3.83 -4.59 1.58
CA CYS A 24 -5.13 -3.92 1.63
C CYS A 24 -6.08 -4.43 0.53
N VAL A 25 -5.58 -4.59 -0.70
CA VAL A 25 -6.35 -5.15 -1.81
C VAL A 25 -6.79 -6.58 -1.50
N PHE A 26 -5.91 -7.40 -0.92
CA PHE A 26 -6.25 -8.76 -0.51
C PHE A 26 -7.32 -8.78 0.58
N LEU A 27 -7.25 -7.85 1.55
CA LEU A 27 -8.24 -7.70 2.62
C LEU A 27 -9.62 -7.31 2.08
N ILE A 28 -9.68 -6.37 1.14
CA ILE A 28 -10.91 -6.00 0.44
C ILE A 28 -11.46 -7.20 -0.32
N TYR A 29 -10.62 -7.89 -1.10
CA TYR A 29 -11.02 -9.06 -1.87
C TYR A 29 -11.56 -10.19 -0.98
N ALA A 30 -10.89 -10.50 0.13
CA ALA A 30 -11.32 -11.49 1.10
C ALA A 30 -12.67 -11.12 1.76
N THR A 31 -12.86 -9.83 2.05
CA THR A 31 -14.09 -9.29 2.65
C THR A 31 -15.28 -9.37 1.68
N LEU A 32 -15.05 -9.16 0.39
CA LEU A 32 -16.07 -9.23 -0.65
C LEU A 32 -16.40 -10.67 -1.07
N LYS A 33 -15.39 -11.54 -1.21
CA LYS A 33 -15.56 -12.89 -1.78
C LYS A 33 -16.12 -13.90 -0.77
N LYS A 34 -15.79 -13.80 0.51
CA LYS A 34 -16.40 -14.69 1.50
C LYS A 34 -17.85 -14.24 1.73
N LYS A 35 -18.78 -15.19 1.88
CA LYS A 35 -19.98 -15.03 2.73
C LYS A 35 -19.51 -14.82 4.17
N SER A 36 -18.79 -13.75 4.40
CA SER A 36 -18.29 -13.37 5.69
C SER A 36 -19.50 -12.99 6.52
N LEU A 37 -19.64 -13.64 7.67
CA LEU A 37 -20.64 -13.36 8.71
C LEU A 37 -20.44 -11.96 9.33
N LEU A 38 -19.44 -11.21 8.88
CA LEU A 38 -19.22 -9.83 9.27
C LEU A 38 -20.49 -8.99 8.99
N PRO A 39 -20.95 -8.20 9.98
CA PRO A 39 -22.04 -7.26 9.78
C PRO A 39 -21.73 -6.31 8.62
N LYS A 40 -22.76 -5.89 7.88
CA LYS A 40 -22.59 -5.00 6.71
C LYS A 40 -21.76 -3.75 7.03
N GLY A 41 -21.97 -3.15 8.21
CA GLY A 41 -21.21 -1.97 8.66
C GLY A 41 -19.71 -2.23 8.79
N PHE A 42 -19.31 -3.40 9.31
CA PHE A 42 -17.90 -3.76 9.43
C PHE A 42 -17.24 -3.96 8.06
N LYS A 43 -17.95 -4.54 7.08
CA LYS A 43 -17.43 -4.69 5.71
C LYS A 43 -17.16 -3.33 5.08
N VAL A 44 -18.11 -2.40 5.23
CA VAL A 44 -17.96 -1.02 4.72
C VAL A 44 -16.79 -0.33 5.41
N MET A 45 -16.66 -0.45 6.73
CA MET A 45 -15.53 0.12 7.48
C MET A 45 -14.19 -0.42 7.01
N ILE A 46 -14.05 -1.73 6.81
CA ILE A 46 -12.81 -2.34 6.30
C ILE A 46 -12.46 -1.77 4.92
N ILE A 47 -13.43 -1.67 4.01
CA ILE A 47 -13.21 -1.13 2.67
C ILE A 47 -12.75 0.33 2.75
N ILE A 48 -13.43 1.17 3.54
CA ILE A 48 -13.07 2.60 3.68
C ILE A 48 -11.65 2.74 4.23
N VAL A 49 -11.33 2.04 5.32
CA VAL A 49 -10.00 2.09 5.94
C VAL A 49 -8.92 1.61 4.96
N SER A 50 -9.16 0.50 4.25
CA SER A 50 -8.23 0.00 3.24
C SER A 50 -8.03 1.00 2.08
N VAL A 51 -9.08 1.67 1.61
CA VAL A 51 -8.96 2.71 0.57
C VAL A 51 -8.13 3.90 1.06
N VAL A 52 -8.35 4.36 2.29
CA VAL A 52 -7.55 5.44 2.88
C VAL A 52 -6.08 5.05 2.97
N ILE A 53 -5.77 3.85 3.45
CA ILE A 53 -4.39 3.35 3.53
C ILE A 53 -3.75 3.27 2.14
N ILE A 54 -4.46 2.73 1.15
CA ILE A 54 -3.97 2.66 -0.24
C ILE A 54 -3.65 4.06 -0.77
N SER A 55 -4.51 5.05 -0.52
CA SER A 55 -4.27 6.43 -0.98
C SER A 55 -3.04 7.07 -0.33
N LEU A 56 -2.82 6.84 0.98
CA LEU A 56 -1.63 7.30 1.70
C LEU A 56 -0.36 6.62 1.18
N SER A 57 -0.40 5.30 0.96
CA SER A 57 0.71 4.55 0.39
C SER A 57 1.04 4.99 -1.04
N ALA A 58 0.04 5.26 -1.87
CA ALA A 58 0.25 5.78 -3.22
C ALA A 58 0.88 7.18 -3.20
N THR A 59 0.43 8.05 -2.28
CA THR A 59 1.02 9.38 -2.08
C THR A 59 2.46 9.28 -1.62
N ALA A 60 2.78 8.36 -0.70
CA ALA A 60 4.15 8.11 -0.26
C ALA A 60 5.05 7.64 -1.42
N ILE A 61 4.56 6.74 -2.28
CA ILE A 61 5.30 6.32 -3.49
C ILE A 61 5.56 7.50 -4.41
N LEU A 62 4.55 8.34 -4.68
CA LEU A 62 4.70 9.55 -5.47
C LEU A 62 5.76 10.50 -4.89
N LEU A 63 5.74 10.73 -3.57
CA LEU A 63 6.75 11.56 -2.89
C LEU A 63 8.14 10.96 -3.00
N ILE A 64 8.30 9.64 -2.82
CA ILE A 64 9.59 8.96 -2.98
C ILE A 64 10.12 9.10 -4.40
N ILE A 65 9.26 8.99 -5.42
CA ILE A 65 9.68 9.17 -6.82
C ILE A 65 10.05 10.63 -7.10
N LEU A 66 9.21 11.58 -6.69
CA LEU A 66 9.40 13.01 -6.94
C LEU A 66 10.63 13.58 -6.22
N PHE A 67 10.81 13.27 -4.93
CA PHE A 67 11.92 13.78 -4.14
C PHE A 67 13.15 12.88 -4.19
N GLY A 68 12.98 11.60 -4.52
CA GLY A 68 14.09 10.66 -4.63
C GLY A 68 14.89 10.78 -5.93
N ASN A 69 14.32 11.38 -6.96
CA ASN A 69 15.01 11.68 -8.22
C ASN A 69 15.72 13.05 -8.21
N ASN A 70 15.47 13.88 -7.17
CA ASN A 70 16.03 15.21 -6.99
C ASN A 70 17.20 15.26 -5.98
N ALA A 71 17.70 14.11 -5.54
CA ALA A 71 18.84 13.97 -4.63
C ALA A 71 19.86 12.99 -5.23
#